data_AF-A0A963N615-F1
#
_entry.id   AF-A0A963N615-F1
#
_cell.length_a   1.000
_cell.length_b   1.000
_cell.length_c   1.000
_cell.angle_alpha   90.00
_cell.angle_beta   90.00
_cell.angle_gamma   90.00
#
_symmetry.space_group_name_H-M   'P 1'
#
loop_
_entity.id
_entity.type
_entity.pdbx_description
1 polymer ?
#
loop_
_entity_poly.entity_id
_entity_poly.type
_entity_poly.pdbx_seq_one_letter_code
_entity_poly.pdbx_strand_id
1 'polypeptide(L)'
;QQVLGLPIHDNWWQTETGAIMIANVLAMDIKPGSMGKPLPGIDARLMRRRAGGGIEEVIADDVEGELALRVGWPSMFRGYLG
;
A
#
# COMPACT_ATOMS: atom_id res chain seq x y z
N GLN A 1 15.80 -9.10 -11.27
CA GLN A 1 16.67 -8.11 -11.92
C GLN A 1 17.78 -8.75 -12.75
N GLN A 2 18.59 -9.67 -12.21
CA GLN A 2 19.75 -10.23 -12.94
C GLN A 2 19.41 -10.93 -14.27
N VAL A 3 18.21 -11.51 -14.41
CA VAL A 3 17.79 -12.19 -15.64
C VAL A 3 17.34 -11.21 -16.74
N LEU A 4 16.65 -10.13 -16.37
CA LEU A 4 16.06 -9.18 -17.33
C LEU A 4 16.92 -7.92 -17.55
N GLY A 5 17.90 -7.65 -16.69
CA GLY A 5 18.71 -6.42 -16.74
C GLY A 5 17.93 -5.13 -16.47
N LEU A 6 16.65 -5.23 -16.09
CA LEU A 6 15.74 -4.10 -15.88
C LEU A 6 15.26 -3.99 -14.43
N PRO A 7 14.99 -2.76 -13.94
CA PRO A 7 14.36 -2.58 -12.64
C PRO A 7 12.97 -3.22 -12.58
N ILE A 8 12.64 -3.87 -11.46
CA ILE A 8 11.31 -4.46 -11.25
C ILE A 8 10.49 -3.48 -10.41
N HIS A 9 9.40 -2.99 -10.97
CA HIS A 9 8.45 -2.13 -10.27
C HIS A 9 7.42 -2.98 -9.54
N ASP A 10 7.78 -3.40 -8.33
CA ASP A 10 6.85 -4.05 -7.42
C ASP A 10 5.76 -3.06 -7.03
N ASN A 11 4.51 -3.50 -7.16
CA ASN A 11 3.33 -2.70 -6.90
C ASN A 11 2.31 -3.51 -6.12
N TRP A 12 1.68 -2.85 -5.16
CA TRP A 12 0.69 -3.46 -4.28
C TRP A 12 -0.70 -2.92 -4.54
N TRP A 13 -1.65 -3.85 -4.58
CA TRP A 13 -3.08 -3.62 -4.71
C TRP A 13 -3.87 -4.88 -4.36
N GLN A 14 -5.18 -4.75 -4.28
CA GLN A 14 -6.14 -5.86 -4.12
C GLN A 14 -7.35 -5.65 -5.02
N THR A 15 -8.15 -6.70 -5.24
CA THR A 15 -9.39 -6.63 -6.03
C THR A 15 -10.28 -5.46 -5.60
N GLU A 16 -10.43 -5.26 -4.29
CA GLU A 16 -11.27 -4.24 -3.66
C GLU A 16 -10.75 -2.81 -3.88
N THR A 17 -9.49 -2.66 -4.24
CA THR A 17 -8.86 -1.36 -4.50
C THR A 17 -9.06 -0.91 -5.95
N GLY A 18 -9.27 -1.87 -6.87
CA GLY A 18 -9.54 -1.63 -8.29
C GLY A 18 -8.38 -1.09 -9.13
N ALA A 19 -7.24 -0.74 -8.51
CA ALA A 19 -6.05 -0.21 -9.17
C ALA A 19 -4.81 -0.34 -8.28
N ILE A 20 -3.63 -0.02 -8.81
CA ILE A 20 -2.39 0.06 -8.03
C ILE A 20 -2.50 1.13 -6.93
N MET A 21 -2.13 0.77 -5.70
CA MET A 21 -2.21 1.67 -4.54
C MET A 21 -0.83 2.16 -4.06
N ILE A 22 0.16 1.26 -4.05
CA ILE A 22 1.54 1.54 -3.63
C ILE A 22 2.47 1.04 -4.73
N ALA A 23 3.40 1.88 -5.17
CA ALA A 23 4.37 1.51 -6.20
C ALA A 23 5.68 2.30 -6.08
N ASN A 24 6.72 1.79 -6.72
CA ASN A 24 7.90 2.57 -7.05
C ASN A 24 7.64 3.36 -8.34
N VAL A 25 7.74 4.69 -8.28
CA VAL A 25 7.67 5.56 -9.48
C VAL A 25 9.08 5.79 -10.05
N LEU A 26 9.16 6.21 -11.32
CA LEU A 26 10.43 6.44 -12.02
C LEU A 26 11.38 7.41 -11.30
N ALA A 27 10.86 8.30 -10.45
CA ALA A 27 11.64 9.27 -9.69
C ALA A 27 12.20 8.73 -8.35
N MET A 28 12.07 7.42 -8.08
CA MET A 28 12.48 6.81 -6.81
C MET A 28 13.51 5.69 -7.03
N ASP A 29 14.42 5.54 -6.06
CA ASP A 29 15.28 4.36 -5.98
C ASP A 29 14.45 3.11 -5.66
N ILE A 30 14.68 2.03 -6.43
CA ILE A 30 13.97 0.77 -6.26
C ILE A 30 14.78 -0.17 -5.35
N LYS A 31 14.25 -0.43 -4.15
CA LYS A 31 14.76 -1.48 -3.26
C LYS A 31 14.11 -2.82 -3.61
N PRO A 32 14.88 -3.88 -3.96
CA PRO A 32 14.30 -5.19 -4.25
C PRO A 32 13.41 -5.70 -3.11
N GLY A 33 12.18 -6.14 -3.46
CA GLY A 33 11.16 -6.60 -2.50
C GLY A 33 10.41 -5.48 -1.77
N SER A 34 10.70 -4.21 -2.05
CA SER A 34 9.90 -3.08 -1.55
C SER A 34 8.88 -2.64 -2.60
N MET A 35 7.63 -2.51 -2.16
CA MET A 35 6.51 -2.05 -2.98
C MET A 35 6.56 -0.52 -3.23
N GLY A 36 7.49 0.21 -2.61
CA GLY A 36 7.64 1.66 -2.78
C GLY A 36 6.77 2.49 -1.83
N LYS A 37 6.11 3.53 -2.36
CA LYS A 37 5.31 4.49 -1.59
C LYS A 37 3.88 4.60 -2.14
N PRO A 38 2.92 5.08 -1.35
CA PRO A 38 1.56 5.31 -1.84
C PRO A 38 1.57 6.25 -3.05
N LEU A 39 0.75 5.93 -4.06
CA LEU A 39 0.58 6.80 -5.22
C LEU A 39 -0.08 8.13 -4.82
N PRO A 40 0.10 9.20 -5.61
CA PRO A 40 -0.58 10.47 -5.36
C PRO A 40 -2.09 10.30 -5.22
N GLY A 41 -2.65 10.80 -4.12
CA GLY A 41 -4.09 10.68 -3.79
C GLY A 41 -4.45 9.44 -2.96
N ILE A 42 -3.52 8.51 -2.73
CA ILE A 42 -3.72 7.36 -1.84
C ILE A 42 -3.13 7.67 -0.46
N ASP A 43 -3.98 7.69 0.58
CA ASP A 43 -3.57 7.85 1.97
C ASP A 43 -3.51 6.46 2.64
N ALA A 44 -2.31 5.88 2.64
CA ALA A 44 -2.03 4.57 3.25
C ALA A 44 -1.35 4.75 4.61
N ARG A 45 -1.83 4.02 5.62
CA ARG A 45 -1.37 4.09 7.00
C ARG A 45 -1.12 2.70 7.56
N LEU A 46 -0.15 2.61 8.46
CA LEU A 46 0.05 1.44 9.28
C LEU A 46 -0.82 1.58 10.52
N MET A 47 -1.64 0.58 10.82
CA MET A 47 -2.55 0.56 11.96
C MET A 47 -2.22 -0.61 12.88
N ARG A 48 -2.60 -0.50 14.15
CA ARG A 48 -2.49 -1.60 15.13
C ARG A 48 -3.76 -1.66 15.97
N ARG A 49 -4.16 -2.88 16.34
CA ARG A 49 -5.25 -3.10 17.31
C ARG A 49 -4.76 -2.83 18.71
N ARG A 50 -5.53 -2.03 19.46
CA ARG A 50 -5.28 -1.81 20.90
C ARG A 50 -5.80 -2.99 21.71
N ALA A 51 -5.15 -3.27 22.83
CA ALA A 51 -5.56 -4.33 23.77
C ALA A 51 -6.99 -4.14 24.32
N GLY A 52 -7.47 -2.89 24.43
CA GLY A 52 -8.82 -2.54 24.86
C GLY A 52 -9.85 -2.43 23.72
N GLY A 53 -9.49 -2.84 22.49
CA GLY A 53 -10.31 -2.64 21.29
C GLY A 53 -10.05 -1.30 20.59
N GLY A 54 -10.49 -1.21 19.34
CA GLY A 54 -10.21 -0.09 18.44
C GLY A 54 -8.86 -0.22 17.71
N ILE A 55 -8.59 0.76 16.85
CA ILE A 55 -7.38 0.83 16.03
C ILE A 55 -6.64 2.14 16.30
N GLU A 56 -5.33 2.11 16.18
CA GLU A 56 -4.47 3.29 16.24
C GLU A 56 -3.46 3.31 15.11
N GLU A 57 -3.09 4.50 14.67
CA GLU A 57 -2.03 4.70 13.68
C GLU A 57 -0.67 4.44 14.33
N VAL A 58 0.18 3.71 13.62
CA VAL A 58 1.56 3.46 14.00
C VAL A 58 2.45 4.45 13.27
N ILE A 59 3.02 5.38 14.04
CA ILE A 59 3.94 6.42 13.54
C ILE A 59 5.34 6.10 14.06
N ALA A 60 5.93 5.04 13.52
CA ALA A 60 7.32 4.66 13.78
C ALA A 60 7.91 3.99 12.52
N ASP A 61 9.22 4.10 12.37
CA ASP A 61 9.95 3.42 11.30
C ASP A 61 10.25 1.97 11.69
N ASP A 62 10.50 1.10 10.70
CA ASP A 62 10.90 -0.30 10.86
C ASP A 62 10.00 -1.13 11.80
N VAL A 63 8.69 -0.90 11.73
CA VAL A 63 7.67 -1.64 12.48
C VAL A 63 6.60 -2.23 11.57
N GLU A 64 6.02 -3.34 12.03
CA GLU A 64 4.91 -4.01 11.36
C GLU A 64 3.55 -3.66 11.98
N GLY A 65 2.51 -3.81 11.16
CA GLY A 65 1.12 -3.52 11.50
C GLY A 65 0.19 -3.83 10.32
N GLU A 66 -1.08 -3.47 10.47
CA GLU A 66 -2.12 -3.66 9.46
C GLU A 66 -2.08 -2.49 8.47
N LEU A 67 -1.96 -2.77 7.17
CA LEU A 67 -2.03 -1.74 6.13
C LEU A 67 -3.49 -1.31 5.94
N ALA A 68 -3.77 -0.03 6.19
CA ALA A 68 -5.09 0.56 5.99
C ALA A 68 -5.03 1.69 4.96
N LEU A 69 -6.09 1.84 4.17
CA LEU A 69 -6.26 2.95 3.24
C LEU A 69 -7.43 3.82 3.69
N ARG A 70 -7.24 5.15 3.71
CA ARG A 70 -8.36 6.08 3.91
C ARG A 70 -9.27 6.03 2.67
N VAL A 71 -10.56 5.90 2.91
CA VAL A 71 -11.56 5.84 1.83
C VAL A 71 -11.59 7.13 1.00
N GLY A 72 -11.93 7.00 -0.29
CA GLY A 72 -12.14 8.16 -1.17
C GLY A 72 -11.45 8.13 -2.54
N TRP A 73 -10.76 7.05 -2.91
CA TRP A 73 -10.14 6.95 -4.23
C TRP A 73 -11.15 6.55 -5.33
N PRO A 74 -10.92 6.91 -6.60
CA PRO A 74 -11.92 6.75 -7.67
C PRO A 74 -12.33 5.31 -7.99
N SER A 75 -11.39 4.37 -7.92
CA SER A 75 -11.60 2.95 -8.27
C SER A 75 -12.06 2.07 -7.11
N MET A 76 -12.40 2.66 -5.96
CA MET A 76 -12.83 1.93 -4.77
C MET A 76 -14.02 1.03 -5.06
N PHE A 77 -13.86 -0.25 -4.75
CA PHE A 77 -14.93 -1.24 -4.83
C PHE A 77 -16.13 -0.82 -3.98
N ARG A 78 -17.33 -0.95 -4.54
CA ARG A 78 -18.57 -0.47 -3.90
C ARG A 78 -19.25 -1.52 -3.04
N GLY A 79 -18.96 -2.80 -3.27
CA GLY A 79 -19.56 -3.91 -2.52
C GLY A 79 -19.68 -5.16 -3.38
N TYR A 80 -19.79 -6.31 -2.72
CA TYR A 80 -20.02 -7.58 -3.38
C TYR A 80 -21.44 -7.64 -3.97
N LEU A 81 -21.56 -8.28 -5.13
CA LEU A 81 -22.86 -8.58 -5.70
C LEU A 81 -23.48 -9.73 -4.89
N GLY A 82 -24.66 -9.48 -4.33
CA GLY A 82 -25.53 -10.49 -3.70
C GLY A 82 -26.63 -10.93 -4.65
#